data_AF-A0A938D0T5-F1
#
_entry.id   AF-A0A938D0T5-F1
#
_cell.length_a   1.000
_cell.length_b   1.000
_cell.length_c   1.000
_cell.angle_alpha   90.00
_cell.angle_beta   90.00
_cell.angle_gamma   90.00
#
_symmetry.space_group_name_H-M   'P 1'
#
loop_
_entity.id
_entity.type
_entity.pdbx_description
1 polymer ?
#
loop_
_entity_poly.entity_id
_entity_poly.type
_entity_poly.pdbx_seq_one_letter_code
_entity_poly.pdbx_strand_id
1 'polypeptide(L)'
;MAETRPASAARGDKSMLLAYAVWFFPLGALGIHRFYLGATESAFILLALTVVSSVLNYVGVGPLLGLVVVIWLIVDIFLIPGMVRAANG
;
A
#
# COMPACT_ATOMS: atom_id res chain seq x y z
N MET A 1 35.62 13.94 27.01
CA MET A 1 35.21 12.78 26.18
C MET A 1 33.84 13.09 25.63
N ALA A 2 33.76 13.50 24.36
CA ALA A 2 32.51 13.83 23.69
C ALA A 2 31.89 12.52 23.17
N GLU A 3 30.74 12.14 23.73
CA GLU A 3 29.91 11.06 23.22
C GLU A 3 29.27 11.53 21.90
N THR A 4 29.97 11.39 20.78
CA THR A 4 29.35 11.54 19.47
C THR A 4 28.41 10.34 19.28
N ARG A 5 27.13 10.54 19.61
CA ARG A 5 26.05 9.59 19.29
C ARG A 5 26.19 9.24 17.81
N PRO A 6 26.41 7.96 17.44
CA PRO A 6 26.45 7.59 16.04
C PRO A 6 25.11 7.98 15.43
N ALA A 7 25.16 8.74 14.34
CA ALA A 7 24.03 9.14 13.53
C ALA A 7 23.08 7.95 13.42
N SER A 8 21.86 8.09 13.96
CA SER A 8 20.79 7.12 13.77
C SER A 8 20.70 6.89 12.27
N ALA A 9 21.13 5.71 11.86
CA ALA A 9 21.33 5.33 10.49
C ALA A 9 20.10 5.70 9.67
N ALA A 10 20.35 6.32 8.52
CA ALA A 10 19.38 6.70 7.50
C ALA A 10 18.55 5.49 7.05
N ARG A 11 17.55 5.09 7.82
CA ARG A 11 16.39 4.37 7.30
C ARG A 11 15.61 5.46 6.56
N GLY A 12 15.91 5.64 5.28
CA GLY A 12 15.32 6.71 4.47
C GLY A 12 13.82 6.78 4.71
N ASP A 13 13.36 7.90 5.25
CA ASP A 13 11.96 8.09 5.64
C ASP A 13 11.07 7.70 4.47
N LYS A 14 10.22 6.67 4.64
CA LYS A 14 9.29 6.29 3.60
C LYS A 14 8.34 7.45 3.38
N SER A 15 8.38 8.01 2.18
CA SER A 15 7.65 9.21 1.85
C SER A 15 6.15 8.90 1.72
N MET A 16 5.37 9.49 2.63
CA MET A 16 3.91 9.46 2.61
C MET A 16 3.35 9.98 1.29
N LEU A 17 4.01 10.99 0.72
CA LEU A 17 3.64 11.58 -0.57
C LEU A 17 3.79 10.55 -1.70
N LEU A 18 4.86 9.73 -1.67
CA LEU A 18 5.06 8.67 -2.65
C LEU A 18 3.99 7.59 -2.52
N ALA A 19 3.61 7.23 -1.30
CA ALA A 19 2.54 6.26 -1.06
C ALA A 19 1.19 6.75 -1.61
N TYR A 20 0.85 8.02 -1.42
CA TYR A 20 -0.35 8.63 -2.01
C TYR A 20 -0.27 8.77 -3.52
N ALA A 21 0.90 9.10 -4.07
CA ALA A 21 1.10 9.19 -5.51
C ALA A 21 0.87 7.83 -6.19
N VAL A 22 1.39 6.74 -5.60
CA VAL A 22 1.16 5.38 -6.09
C VAL A 22 -0.28 4.93 -5.89
N TRP A 23 -0.93 5.32 -4.79
CA TRP A 23 -2.34 5.02 -4.53
C TRP A 23 -3.28 5.68 -5.55
N PHE A 24 -3.01 6.94 -5.92
CA PHE A 24 -3.83 7.69 -6.88
C PHE A 24 -3.60 7.25 -8.33
N PHE A 25 -2.37 6.82 -8.65
CA PHE A 25 -2.10 6.22 -9.94
C PHE A 25 -2.81 4.85 -10.01
N PRO A 26 -3.31 4.39 -11.17
CA PRO A 26 -3.95 3.07 -11.33
C PRO A 26 -3.13 1.87 -10.79
N LEU A 27 -1.83 2.07 -10.50
CA LEU A 27 -0.98 1.15 -9.76
C LEU A 27 -1.44 0.88 -8.31
N GLY A 28 -2.27 1.74 -7.71
CA GLY A 28 -2.84 1.54 -6.38
C GLY A 28 -3.77 0.33 -6.29
N ALA A 29 -4.50 0.02 -7.37
CA ALA A 29 -5.35 -1.18 -7.42
C ALA A 29 -4.52 -2.48 -7.39
N LEU A 30 -3.23 -2.44 -7.75
CA LEU A 30 -2.32 -3.58 -7.67
C LEU A 30 -1.70 -3.76 -6.26
N GLY A 31 -1.98 -2.85 -5.31
CA GLY A 31 -1.43 -2.92 -3.94
C GLY A 31 0.03 -2.47 -3.81
N ILE A 32 0.57 -1.78 -4.82
CA ILE A 32 2.00 -1.39 -4.89
C ILE A 32 2.37 -0.41 -3.77
N HIS A 33 1.45 0.45 -3.34
CA HIS A 33 1.65 1.35 -2.20
C HIS A 33 1.87 0.60 -0.87
N ARG A 34 1.22 -0.54 -0.67
CA ARG A 34 1.44 -1.40 0.51
C ARG A 34 2.77 -2.11 0.48
N PHE A 35 3.20 -2.58 -0.69
CA PHE A 35 4.55 -3.15 -0.87
C PHE A 35 5.63 -2.13 -0.54
N TYR A 36 5.47 -0.88 -1.01
CA TYR A 36 6.41 0.21 -0.71
C TYR A 36 6.49 0.48 0.80
N LEU A 37 5.33 0.56 1.47
CA LEU A 37 5.26 0.81 2.91
C LEU A 37 5.70 -0.37 3.77
N GLY A 38 5.91 -1.56 3.19
CA GLY A 38 6.38 -2.76 3.91
C GLY A 38 5.25 -3.59 4.54
N ALA A 39 3.99 -3.30 4.17
CA ALA A 39 2.82 -4.04 4.63
C ALA A 39 2.54 -5.25 3.74
N THR A 40 3.53 -6.15 3.62
CA THR A 40 3.61 -7.23 2.62
C THR A 40 2.43 -8.21 2.69
N GLU A 41 1.96 -8.58 3.89
CA GLU A 41 0.82 -9.50 4.05
C GLU A 41 -0.45 -8.92 3.41
N SER A 42 -0.80 -7.69 3.78
CA SER A 42 -1.96 -7.01 3.21
C SER A 42 -1.80 -6.68 1.72
N ALA A 43 -0.55 -6.49 1.25
CA ALA A 43 -0.25 -6.26 -0.16
C ALA A 43 -0.51 -7.52 -1.01
N PHE A 44 -0.16 -8.70 -0.50
CA PHE A 44 -0.46 -9.98 -1.15
C PHE A 44 -1.95 -10.25 -1.26
N ILE A 45 -2.73 -9.96 -0.20
CA ILE A 45 -4.18 -10.14 -0.24
C ILE A 45 -4.79 -9.24 -1.30
N LEU A 46 -4.36 -7.97 -1.39
CA LEU A 46 -4.88 -7.02 -2.37
C LEU A 46 -4.48 -7.39 -3.80
N LEU A 47 -3.23 -7.83 -4.00
CA LEU A 47 -2.76 -8.39 -5.27
C LEU A 47 -3.61 -9.60 -5.71
N ALA A 48 -3.81 -10.57 -4.81
CA ALA A 48 -4.61 -11.76 -5.09
C ALA A 48 -6.07 -11.38 -5.42
N LEU A 49 -6.65 -10.45 -4.67
CA LEU A 49 -8.01 -9.96 -4.91
C LEU A 49 -8.13 -9.29 -6.28
N THR A 50 -7.15 -8.46 -6.66
CA THR A 50 -7.11 -7.79 -7.95
C THR A 50 -6.90 -8.76 -9.11
N VAL A 51 -6.04 -9.77 -8.95
CA VAL A 51 -5.85 -10.84 -9.94
C VAL A 51 -7.14 -11.65 -10.12
N VAL A 52 -7.77 -12.10 -9.02
CA VAL A 52 -9.04 -12.84 -9.07
C VAL A 52 -10.13 -11.96 -9.68
N SER A 53 -10.25 -10.70 -9.27
CA SER A 53 -11.20 -9.75 -9.84
C SER A 53 -10.99 -9.54 -11.34
N SER A 54 -9.74 -9.48 -11.81
CA SER A 54 -9.40 -9.33 -13.23
C SER A 54 -9.80 -10.58 -14.02
N VAL A 55 -9.52 -11.78 -13.50
CA VAL A 55 -9.95 -13.04 -14.13
C VAL A 55 -11.49 -13.12 -14.19
N LEU A 56 -12.18 -12.79 -13.10
CA LEU A 56 -13.65 -12.78 -13.05
C LEU A 56 -14.27 -11.70 -13.94
N ASN A 57 -13.54 -10.64 -14.27
CA ASN A 57 -13.99 -9.61 -15.21
C ASN A 57 -14.21 -10.18 -16.62
N TYR A 58 -13.40 -11.15 -17.06
CA TYR A 58 -13.61 -11.83 -18.33
C TYR A 58 -14.92 -12.64 -18.40
N VAL A 59 -15.49 -13.00 -17.24
CA VAL A 59 -16.75 -13.75 -17.11
C VAL A 59 -17.93 -12.79 -16.82
N GLY A 60 -17.70 -11.47 -16.77
CA GLY A 60 -18.72 -10.46 -16.48
C GLY A 60 -19.07 -10.27 -15.00
N VAL A 61 -18.41 -11.01 -14.09
CA VAL A 61 -18.63 -10.96 -12.63
C VAL A 61 -17.62 -10.02 -11.94
N GLY A 62 -16.56 -9.63 -12.65
CA GLY A 62 -15.50 -8.73 -12.15
C GLY A 62 -15.96 -7.41 -11.53
N PRO A 63 -17.04 -6.73 -11.99
CA PRO A 63 -17.50 -5.49 -11.38
C PRO A 63 -17.89 -5.62 -9.90
N LEU A 64 -18.38 -6.80 -9.48
CA LEU A 64 -18.77 -7.04 -8.07
C LEU A 64 -17.54 -7.05 -7.15
N LEU A 65 -16.46 -7.72 -7.56
CA LEU A 65 -15.19 -7.69 -6.82
C LEU A 65 -14.50 -6.33 -6.94
N GLY A 66 -14.64 -5.65 -8.09
CA GLY A 66 -14.15 -4.28 -8.26
C GLY A 66 -14.73 -3.32 -7.23
N LEU A 67 -16.00 -3.47 -6.85
CA LEU A 67 -16.61 -2.67 -5.79
C LEU A 67 -15.92 -2.88 -4.43
N VAL A 68 -15.57 -4.12 -4.11
CA VAL A 68 -14.83 -4.46 -2.88
C VAL A 68 -13.44 -3.81 -2.90
N VAL A 69 -12.75 -3.85 -4.04
CA VAL A 69 -11.43 -3.19 -4.22
C VAL A 69 -11.56 -1.67 -4.04
N VAL A 70 -12.61 -1.05 -4.57
CA VAL A 70 -12.86 0.40 -4.41
C VAL A 70 -13.13 0.76 -2.95
N ILE A 71 -13.97 0.00 -2.25
CA ILE A 71 -14.23 0.22 -0.82
C ILE A 71 -12.92 0.08 -0.02
N TRP A 72 -12.11 -0.92 -0.37
CA TRP A 72 -10.82 -1.13 0.28
C TRP A 72 -9.84 0.03 0.00
N LEU A 73 -9.81 0.57 -1.22
CA LEU A 73 -9.02 1.77 -1.54
C LEU A 73 -9.41 2.99 -0.69
N ILE A 74 -10.68 3.13 -0.31
CA ILE A 74 -11.14 4.19 0.61
C ILE A 74 -10.59 3.94 2.02
N VAL A 75 -10.69 2.70 2.50
CA VAL A 75 -10.13 2.29 3.80
C VAL A 75 -8.62 2.53 3.85
N ASP A 76 -7.92 2.36 2.73
CA ASP A 76 -6.48 2.59 2.62
C ASP A 76 -6.04 4.02 2.90
N ILE A 77 -6.84 5.02 2.57
CA ILE A 77 -6.55 6.43 2.89
C ILE A 77 -6.32 6.58 4.41
N PHE A 78 -7.07 5.83 5.22
CA PHE A 78 -6.94 5.84 6.68
C PHE A 78 -5.79 4.95 7.17
N LEU A 79 -5.44 3.87 6.46
CA LEU A 79 -4.34 2.97 6.85
C LEU A 79 -2.96 3.51 6.47
N ILE A 80 -2.82 4.23 5.34
CA ILE A 80 -1.55 4.81 4.88
C ILE A 80 -0.81 5.60 5.97
N PRO A 81 -1.43 6.54 6.73
CA PRO A 81 -0.72 7.26 7.79
C PRO A 81 -0.24 6.35 8.92
N GLY A 82 -0.97 5.26 9.22
CA GLY A 82 -0.54 4.24 10.18
C GLY A 82 0.67 3.44 9.67
N MET A 83 0.63 3.01 8.41
CA MET A 83 1.71 2.26 7.78
C MET A 83 3.00 3.08 7.62
N VAL A 84 2.88 4.38 7.30
CA VAL A 84 4.03 5.30 7.24
C VAL A 84 4.67 5.45 8.62
N ARG A 85 3.87 5.62 9.68
CA ARG A 85 4.38 5.68 11.06
C ARG A 85 5.07 4.38 11.49
N ALA A 86 4.51 3.22 11.13
CA ALA A 86 5.12 1.92 11.42
C ALA A 86 6.40 1.67 10.62
N ALA A 87 6.54 2.26 9.43
CA ALA A 87 7.73 2.11 8.60
C ALA A 87 8.88 3.04 8.99
N ASN A 88 8.56 4.18 9.61
CA ASN A 88 9.52 5.23 10.00
C ASN A 88 9.81 5.27 11.52
N GLY A 89 9.11 4.46 12.33
CA GLY A 89 9.40 4.23 13.75
C GLY A 89 10.34 3.06 13.96
#